data_AF-B9RY70-F1
#
_entry.id   AF-B9RY70-F1
#
_cell.length_a   1.000
_cell.length_b   1.000
_cell.length_c   1.000
_cell.angle_alpha   90.00
_cell.angle_beta   90.00
_cell.angle_gamma   90.00
#
_symmetry.space_group_name_H-M   'P 1'
#
loop_
_entity.id
_entity.type
_entity.pdbx_description
1 polymer ?
#
loop_
_entity_poly.entity_id
_entity_poly.type
_entity_poly.pdbx_seq_one_letter_code
_entity_poly.pdbx_strand_id
1 'polypeptide(L)'
;MDPHAKNEAFNCNTGDVFKWKKHLWKELAEQFEIESYGVEEERVSLVEMMKDMGPVWDEIVREKELLPTKLEEVAAFWFADVLSLCQGGTALGTMNKSKEHGFVGFRNSHTSFAFWIDKMKAHRIVP
;
A
#
# COMPACT_ATOMS: atom_id res chain seq x y z
N MET A 1 5.09 -28.64 11.47
CA MET A 1 5.94 -27.43 11.58
C MET A 1 7.36 -27.86 11.25
N ASP A 2 7.96 -27.20 10.26
CA ASP A 2 9.34 -27.47 9.86
C ASP A 2 10.29 -27.16 11.05
N PRO A 3 11.13 -28.11 11.51
CA PRO A 3 12.06 -27.87 12.61
C PRO A 3 13.12 -26.80 12.31
N HIS A 4 13.34 -26.44 11.04
CA HIS A 4 14.39 -25.52 10.60
C HIS A 4 14.12 -24.03 10.89
N ALA A 5 12.93 -23.67 11.41
CA ALA A 5 12.58 -22.26 11.68
C ALA A 5 12.47 -21.90 13.18
N LYS A 6 12.66 -22.86 14.09
CA LYS A 6 12.46 -22.62 15.54
C LYS A 6 13.59 -21.74 16.10
N ASN A 7 13.23 -20.81 17.00
CA ASN A 7 14.14 -19.93 17.75
C ASN A 7 15.00 -19.00 16.89
N GLU A 8 14.53 -18.65 15.69
CA GLU A 8 15.24 -17.78 14.75
C GLU A 8 14.41 -16.55 14.38
N ALA A 9 15.06 -15.39 14.27
CA ALA A 9 14.44 -14.18 13.71
C ALA A 9 14.64 -14.14 12.18
N PHE A 10 13.56 -13.88 11.43
CA PHE A 10 13.54 -13.88 9.97
C PHE A 10 13.01 -12.56 9.41
N ASN A 11 13.62 -12.08 8.34
CA ASN A 11 13.01 -11.05 7.51
C ASN A 11 11.85 -11.66 6.71
N CYS A 12 10.84 -10.84 6.42
CA CYS A 12 9.73 -11.21 5.55
C CYS A 12 9.39 -10.05 4.61
N ASN A 13 9.66 -10.24 3.33
CA ASN A 13 9.20 -9.37 2.25
C ASN A 13 8.79 -10.21 1.04
N THR A 14 8.30 -9.56 0.00
CA THR A 14 7.76 -10.18 -1.22
C THR A 14 8.81 -10.94 -2.03
N GLY A 15 10.11 -10.67 -1.82
CA GLY A 15 11.21 -11.26 -2.55
C GLY A 15 11.59 -10.53 -3.84
N ASP A 16 10.92 -9.41 -4.16
CA ASP A 16 11.17 -8.55 -5.30
C ASP A 16 11.29 -7.06 -4.88
N VAL A 17 11.52 -6.18 -5.84
CA VAL A 17 11.62 -4.72 -5.63
C VAL A 17 10.70 -3.98 -6.60
N PHE A 18 10.23 -2.81 -6.18
CA PHE A 18 9.38 -1.95 -7.00
C PHE A 18 9.75 -0.46 -6.83
N LYS A 19 9.21 0.37 -7.72
CA LYS A 19 9.29 1.83 -7.64
C LYS A 19 7.88 2.40 -7.64
N TRP A 20 7.57 3.26 -6.65
CA TRP A 20 6.28 3.94 -6.55
C TRP A 20 5.93 4.72 -7.81
N LYS A 21 6.78 5.69 -8.21
CA LYS A 21 6.53 6.60 -9.35
C LYS A 21 6.23 5.88 -10.67
N LYS A 22 6.89 4.75 -10.94
CA LYS A 22 6.80 4.07 -12.24
C LYS A 22 5.78 2.94 -12.28
N HIS A 23 5.59 2.22 -11.19
CA HIS A 23 4.84 0.97 -11.18
C HIS A 23 3.53 1.11 -10.40
N LEU A 24 3.61 1.38 -9.10
CA LEU A 24 2.43 1.33 -8.24
C LEU A 24 1.49 2.53 -8.42
N TRP A 25 2.03 3.72 -8.71
CA TRP A 25 1.18 4.90 -8.91
C TRP A 25 0.32 4.80 -10.17
N LYS A 26 0.87 4.21 -11.22
CA LYS A 26 0.15 3.90 -12.46
C LYS A 26 -0.96 2.88 -12.20
N GLU A 27 -0.63 1.76 -11.55
CA GLU A 27 -1.63 0.73 -11.20
C GLU A 27 -2.77 1.31 -10.35
N LEU A 28 -2.45 2.15 -9.37
CA LEU A 28 -3.46 2.83 -8.55
C LEU A 28 -4.38 3.72 -9.39
N ALA A 29 -3.82 4.52 -10.31
CA ALA A 29 -4.59 5.39 -11.18
C ALA A 29 -5.50 4.58 -12.13
N GLU A 30 -4.99 3.50 -12.72
CA GLU A 30 -5.77 2.61 -13.59
C GLU A 30 -6.92 1.93 -12.82
N GLN A 31 -6.67 1.48 -11.59
CA GLN A 31 -7.68 0.85 -10.74
C GLN A 31 -8.82 1.80 -10.36
N PHE A 32 -8.58 3.10 -10.25
CA PHE A 32 -9.60 4.10 -9.91
C PHE A 32 -10.01 4.98 -11.09
N GLU A 33 -9.64 4.60 -12.32
CA GLU A 33 -9.97 5.30 -13.56
C GLU A 33 -9.55 6.79 -13.56
N ILE A 34 -8.42 7.11 -12.93
CA ILE A 34 -7.87 8.47 -12.82
C ILE A 34 -7.03 8.77 -14.06
N GLU A 35 -7.50 9.67 -14.93
CA GLU A 35 -6.83 10.02 -16.18
C GLU A 35 -5.54 10.84 -15.97
N SER A 36 -5.55 11.77 -15.01
CA SER A 36 -4.41 12.64 -14.71
C SER A 36 -3.74 12.20 -13.42
N TYR A 37 -2.58 11.56 -13.55
CA TYR A 37 -1.77 11.12 -12.42
C TYR A 37 -0.29 11.45 -12.63
N GLY A 38 0.38 11.76 -11.54
CA GLY A 38 1.80 12.10 -11.53
C GLY A 38 2.17 12.68 -10.18
N VAL A 39 3.44 12.55 -9.81
CA VAL A 39 3.98 13.22 -8.63
C VAL A 39 4.65 14.50 -9.14
N GLU A 40 4.08 15.66 -8.80
CA GLU A 40 4.76 16.94 -8.97
C GLU A 40 6.07 16.95 -8.15
N GLU A 41 7.07 17.71 -8.58
CA GLU A 41 8.39 17.68 -7.92
C GLU A 41 8.36 18.29 -6.50
N GLU A 42 7.33 19.09 -6.19
CA GLU A 42 7.13 19.63 -4.85
C GLU A 42 6.50 18.60 -3.92
N ARG A 43 7.11 18.43 -2.74
CA ARG A 43 6.58 17.56 -1.70
C ARG A 43 5.32 18.18 -1.12
N VAL A 44 4.18 17.57 -1.39
CA VAL A 44 2.91 17.92 -0.77
C VAL A 44 2.62 16.96 0.38
N SER A 45 2.21 17.49 1.54
CA SER A 45 1.79 16.67 2.68
C SER A 45 0.36 16.17 2.46
N LEU A 46 0.18 14.86 2.41
CA LEU A 46 -1.14 14.24 2.33
C LEU A 46 -1.98 14.55 3.56
N VAL A 47 -1.35 14.69 4.74
CA VAL A 47 -2.05 15.10 5.96
C VAL A 47 -2.72 16.46 5.75
N GLU A 48 -1.99 17.45 5.22
CA GLU A 48 -2.54 18.78 4.98
C GLU A 48 -3.59 18.80 3.87
N MET A 49 -3.39 18.02 2.80
CA MET A 49 -4.37 17.92 1.71
C MET A 49 -5.69 17.31 2.16
N MET A 50 -5.65 16.37 3.11
CA MET A 50 -6.80 15.54 3.46
C MET A 50 -7.47 15.93 4.77
N LYS A 51 -6.94 16.91 5.50
CA LYS A 51 -7.40 17.30 6.85
C LYS A 51 -8.90 17.60 6.96
N ASP A 52 -9.48 18.21 5.92
CA ASP A 52 -10.88 18.65 5.88
C ASP A 52 -11.75 17.76 4.96
N MET A 53 -11.23 16.62 4.51
CA MET A 53 -11.92 15.73 3.55
C MET A 53 -12.88 14.72 4.21
N GLY A 54 -13.05 14.76 5.54
CA GLY A 54 -13.99 13.89 6.26
C GLY A 54 -15.42 13.92 5.70
N PRO A 55 -16.04 15.10 5.53
CA PRO A 55 -17.39 15.18 4.95
C PRO A 55 -17.49 14.66 3.51
N VAL A 56 -16.42 14.82 2.72
CA VAL A 56 -16.36 14.29 1.35
C VAL A 56 -16.32 12.77 1.37
N TRP A 57 -15.57 12.18 2.30
CA TRP A 57 -15.56 10.73 2.50
C TRP A 57 -16.93 10.20 2.93
N ASP A 58 -17.61 10.88 3.86
CA ASP A 58 -18.96 10.50 4.30
C ASP A 58 -19.96 10.50 3.11
N GLU A 59 -19.83 11.46 2.21
CA GLU A 59 -20.63 11.51 0.98
C GLU A 59 -20.31 10.34 0.05
N ILE A 60 -19.02 10.03 -0.19
CA ILE A 60 -18.60 8.87 -0.99
C ILE A 60 -19.15 7.57 -0.40
N VAL A 61 -19.04 7.38 0.92
CA VAL A 61 -19.57 6.20 1.62
C VAL A 61 -21.07 6.07 1.40
N ARG A 62 -21.82 7.17 1.50
CA ARG A 62 -23.27 7.17 1.28
C ARG A 62 -23.63 6.86 -0.17
N GLU A 63 -22.97 7.51 -1.14
CA GLU A 63 -23.33 7.41 -2.56
C GLU A 63 -22.91 6.10 -3.20
N LYS A 64 -21.78 5.55 -2.78
CA LYS A 64 -21.26 4.26 -3.26
C LYS A 64 -21.68 3.10 -2.36
N GLU A 65 -22.51 3.39 -1.34
CA GLU A 65 -22.99 2.43 -0.36
C GLU A 65 -21.85 1.60 0.25
N LEU A 66 -20.78 2.26 0.68
CA LEU A 66 -19.62 1.60 1.28
C LEU A 66 -19.91 1.18 2.72
N LEU A 67 -18.99 0.40 3.29
CA LEU A 67 -18.99 0.15 4.73
C LEU A 67 -18.89 1.50 5.47
N PRO A 68 -19.76 1.74 6.48
CA PRO A 68 -19.72 2.97 7.26
C PRO A 68 -18.39 3.09 8.01
N THR A 69 -17.50 3.94 7.49
CA THR A 69 -16.17 4.19 8.05
C THR A 69 -15.90 5.67 8.03
N LYS A 70 -15.14 6.16 9.02
CA LYS A 70 -14.61 7.52 8.98
C LYS A 70 -13.28 7.55 8.24
N LEU A 71 -12.94 8.69 7.64
CA LEU A 71 -11.73 8.82 6.84
C LEU A 71 -10.47 8.47 7.67
N GLU A 72 -10.40 8.89 8.92
CA GLU A 72 -9.29 8.62 9.84
C GLU A 72 -9.16 7.16 10.28
N GLU A 73 -10.22 6.34 10.11
CA GLU A 73 -10.20 4.91 10.44
C GLU A 73 -9.59 4.08 9.31
N VAL A 74 -9.70 4.55 8.06
CA VAL A 74 -9.27 3.83 6.86
C VAL A 74 -8.04 4.43 6.18
N ALA A 75 -7.70 5.69 6.49
CA ALA A 75 -6.59 6.40 5.87
C ALA A 75 -5.61 6.98 6.91
N ALA A 76 -4.40 6.43 6.94
CA ALA A 76 -3.29 6.94 7.74
C ALA A 76 -2.36 7.83 6.89
N PHE A 77 -2.79 9.05 6.56
CA PHE A 77 -2.03 9.95 5.67
C PHE A 77 -0.62 10.27 6.17
N TRP A 78 -0.42 10.40 7.49
CA TRP A 78 0.89 10.63 8.07
C TRP A 78 1.88 9.50 7.74
N PHE A 79 1.40 8.26 7.64
CA PHE A 79 2.22 7.11 7.33
C PHE A 79 2.67 7.13 5.87
N ALA A 80 1.77 7.54 4.96
CA ALA A 80 2.11 7.76 3.55
C ALA A 80 3.14 8.89 3.38
N ASP A 81 3.00 9.99 4.14
CA ASP A 81 3.98 11.08 4.16
C ASP A 81 5.37 10.58 4.62
N VAL A 82 5.45 9.81 5.70
CA VAL A 82 6.72 9.20 6.17
C VAL A 82 7.33 8.28 5.11
N LEU A 83 6.54 7.44 4.46
CA LEU A 83 7.03 6.56 3.38
C LEU A 83 7.57 7.35 2.19
N SER A 84 6.96 8.50 1.86
CA SER A 84 7.43 9.37 0.78
C SER A 84 8.83 9.94 1.05
N LEU A 85 9.18 10.18 2.32
CA LEU A 85 10.50 10.64 2.73
C LEU A 85 11.58 9.55 2.57
N CYS A 86 11.19 8.28 2.60
CA CYS A 86 12.10 7.13 2.45
C CYS A 86 12.43 6.78 0.98
N GLN A 87 11.90 7.52 -0.01
CA GLN A 87 12.13 7.23 -1.44
C GLN A 87 13.59 7.40 -1.89
N GLY A 88 14.43 8.10 -1.11
CA GLY A 88 15.87 8.29 -1.40
C GLY A 88 16.79 7.16 -0.95
N GLY A 89 16.25 6.12 -0.27
CA GLY A 89 17.05 5.04 0.29
C GLY A 89 16.22 4.07 1.10
N THR A 90 15.33 3.32 0.44
CA THR A 90 14.56 2.29 1.11
C THR A 90 15.52 1.19 1.58
N ALA A 91 15.59 0.96 2.90
CA ALA A 91 16.35 -0.14 3.46
C ALA A 91 15.75 -1.48 2.97
N LEU A 92 16.45 -2.16 2.06
CA LEU A 92 16.00 -3.45 1.54
C LEU A 92 16.38 -4.56 2.53
N GLY A 93 15.39 -5.36 2.92
CA GLY A 93 15.61 -6.59 3.70
C GLY A 93 15.99 -7.77 2.80
N THR A 94 16.98 -8.56 3.20
CA THR A 94 17.32 -9.82 2.50
C THR A 94 16.41 -10.97 2.95
N MET A 95 15.97 -11.79 1.99
CA MET A 95 15.21 -13.03 2.23
C MET A 95 16.09 -14.29 2.29
N ASN A 96 17.42 -14.16 2.20
CA ASN A 96 18.33 -15.31 2.11
C ASN A 96 18.17 -16.27 3.28
N LYS A 97 18.21 -15.76 4.53
CA LYS A 97 18.03 -16.58 5.73
C LYS A 97 16.71 -17.38 5.70
N SER A 98 15.62 -16.76 5.26
CA SER A 98 14.30 -17.42 5.18
C SER A 98 14.31 -18.52 4.11
N LYS A 99 14.89 -18.25 2.93
CA LYS A 99 15.01 -19.21 1.81
C LYS A 99 15.92 -20.39 2.17
N GLU A 100 17.04 -20.12 2.84
CA GLU A 100 17.99 -21.13 3.32
C GLU A 100 17.37 -22.06 4.36
N HIS A 101 16.39 -21.57 5.15
CA HIS A 101 15.59 -22.37 6.07
C HIS A 101 14.28 -22.90 5.45
N GLY A 102 14.21 -23.00 4.12
CA GLY A 102 13.11 -23.65 3.40
C GLY A 102 11.90 -22.78 3.08
N PHE A 103 11.85 -21.52 3.53
CA PHE A 103 10.77 -20.59 3.17
C PHE A 103 11.03 -19.95 1.81
N VAL A 104 10.51 -20.59 0.77
CA VAL A 104 10.62 -20.14 -0.64
C VAL A 104 9.37 -19.40 -1.14
N GLY A 105 8.45 -19.06 -0.24
CA GLY A 105 7.26 -18.28 -0.57
C GLY A 105 7.63 -16.87 -1.03
N PHE A 106 7.03 -16.43 -2.14
CA PHE A 106 7.19 -15.08 -2.66
C PHE A 106 5.87 -14.56 -3.24
N ARG A 107 5.81 -13.26 -3.50
CA ARG A 107 4.71 -12.60 -4.21
C ARG A 107 5.30 -11.60 -5.18
N ASN A 108 4.68 -11.46 -6.36
CA ASN A 108 4.96 -10.34 -7.23
C ASN A 108 4.28 -9.10 -6.65
N SER A 109 5.06 -8.10 -6.26
CA SER A 109 4.57 -6.90 -5.57
C SER A 109 3.49 -6.15 -6.35
N HIS A 110 3.62 -6.08 -7.67
CA HIS A 110 2.65 -5.40 -8.53
C HIS A 110 1.29 -6.10 -8.51
N THR A 111 1.28 -7.41 -8.78
CA THR A 111 0.03 -8.20 -8.74
C THR A 111 -0.56 -8.28 -7.33
N SER A 112 0.29 -8.30 -6.30
CA SER A 112 -0.16 -8.27 -4.91
C SER A 112 -0.82 -6.94 -4.57
N PHE A 113 -0.29 -5.83 -5.07
CA PHE A 113 -0.87 -4.50 -4.86
C PHE A 113 -2.27 -4.39 -5.48
N ALA A 114 -2.41 -4.79 -6.76
CA ALA A 114 -3.70 -4.85 -7.44
C ALA A 114 -4.70 -5.75 -6.69
N PHE A 115 -4.27 -6.95 -6.28
CA PHE A 115 -5.10 -7.87 -5.49
C PHE A 115 -5.62 -7.25 -4.19
N TRP A 116 -4.80 -6.47 -3.47
CA TRP A 116 -5.25 -5.83 -2.24
C TRP A 116 -6.23 -4.69 -2.49
N ILE A 117 -6.08 -3.94 -3.60
CA ILE A 117 -7.08 -2.96 -4.04
C ILE A 117 -8.41 -3.65 -4.34
N ASP A 118 -8.39 -4.69 -5.18
CA ASP A 118 -9.58 -5.48 -5.53
C ASP A 118 -10.27 -6.04 -4.28
N LYS A 119 -9.48 -6.51 -3.30
CA LYS A 119 -10.03 -7.02 -2.05
C LYS A 119 -10.71 -5.92 -1.22
N MET A 120 -10.16 -4.71 -1.17
CA MET A 120 -10.81 -3.59 -0.48
C MET A 120 -12.12 -3.18 -1.17
N LYS A 121 -12.16 -3.19 -2.51
CA LYS A 121 -13.39 -2.98 -3.30
C LYS A 121 -14.43 -4.06 -3.05
N ALA A 122 -14.02 -5.33 -3.05
CA ALA A 122 -14.90 -6.46 -2.76
C ALA A 122 -15.51 -6.41 -1.36
N HIS A 123 -14.79 -5.83 -0.40
CA HIS A 123 -15.28 -5.56 0.95
C HIS A 123 -16.01 -4.22 1.10
N ARG A 124 -16.22 -3.47 0.01
CA ARG A 124 -16.88 -2.16 -0.02
C ARG A 124 -16.24 -1.14 0.94
N ILE A 125 -14.91 -1.19 1.11
CA ILE A 125 -14.18 -0.17 1.90
C ILE A 125 -13.90 1.06 1.02
N VAL A 126 -13.62 0.82 -0.26
CA VAL A 126 -13.45 1.81 -1.33
C VAL A 126 -14.37 1.41 -2.49
N PRO A 127 -14.75 2.35 -3.38
CA PRO A 127 -15.56 2.04 -4.55
C PRO A 127 -14.85 1.13 -5.55
#